data_AF-A0A1S3BXP3-F1
#
_entry.id   AF-A0A1S3BXP3-F1
#
_cell.length_a   1.000
_cell.length_b   1.000
_cell.length_c   1.000
_cell.angle_alpha   90.00
_cell.angle_beta   90.00
_cell.angle_gamma   90.00
#
_symmetry.space_group_name_H-M   'P 1'
#
loop_
_entity.id
_entity.type
_entity.pdbx_description
1 polymer ?
#
loop_
_entity_poly.entity_id
_entity_poly.type
_entity_poly.pdbx_seq_one_letter_code
_entity_poly.pdbx_strand_id
1 'polypeptide(L)'
;MSPTMDHGNNSPNEISQPLISMEEIKSDSTPHHPHRLISVDSDVLLPKPAKSKRLASLDIFRGLTVALMILVDDAGGEWPMIGHAPWYGCNLADFVMPFFLFIVGMAIALALKRISNQLMAIEKVTLRTLKLLFWGLLLQGGYSHAPDKLTYGVDVRKIRLFGILQRIALAYLVVAFVEVLSRQTQSNVQPFNHFSIFKSYFWNWLVAACILVVYFALLYGIYVPDWQFTVTDSDSVYYGRNFTVACGVRGSLDPPCNAVGYIDRKVLGINHLYAHPAWRRSEACTENSPYAGSFRDNAPSWCFAPFEPEGILSSISAILSTIIGVHFGHVLIHFQDHSARLKQWVTMGFTLLILGLVLHFTHAIPLNKQLYTFSYVCVTSGAAALVFSVFYILVDIWGLRYLFLPLEWIGMNAMLVYVMAAAGIFAGFINGWYYEDPHNTLIYWIKKHLFIGVWHSKKVGILLYVIFAEILFWGVVSGILHRFGLYWKL
;
A
#
# COMPACT_ATOMS: atom_id res chain seq x y z
N MET A 1 -16.22 41.97 77.02
CA MET A 1 -17.07 40.76 76.99
C MET A 1 -16.18 39.55 77.25
N SER A 2 -16.69 38.57 77.97
CA SER A 2 -15.92 37.47 78.62
C SER A 2 -16.29 36.11 77.99
N PRO A 3 -15.68 34.95 78.34
CA PRO A 3 -14.38 34.70 79.01
C PRO A 3 -13.50 33.53 78.43
N THR A 4 -12.18 33.60 78.70
CA THR A 4 -11.18 32.58 79.19
C THR A 4 -11.26 31.03 78.99
N MET A 5 -10.06 30.41 79.17
CA MET A 5 -9.71 29.09 79.78
C MET A 5 -9.29 27.87 78.90
N ASP A 6 -7.97 27.61 78.93
CA ASP A 6 -7.25 26.47 79.54
C ASP A 6 -7.45 24.97 79.17
N HIS A 7 -6.30 24.38 78.82
CA HIS A 7 -5.70 23.08 79.23
C HIS A 7 -6.34 21.70 78.99
N GLY A 8 -5.47 20.77 78.56
CA GLY A 8 -5.68 19.32 78.56
C GLY A 8 -4.71 18.57 77.61
N ASN A 9 -3.87 17.60 78.01
CA ASN A 9 -2.88 17.44 79.10
C ASN A 9 -2.34 15.97 78.95
N ASN A 10 -1.12 15.71 79.44
CA ASN A 10 -0.47 14.38 79.61
C ASN A 10 0.03 13.56 78.39
N SER A 11 1.22 12.98 78.61
CA SER A 11 1.95 11.89 77.92
C SER A 11 1.87 10.61 78.81
N PRO A 12 2.78 9.59 78.80
CA PRO A 12 3.85 9.19 77.87
C PRO A 12 3.85 7.69 77.49
N ASN A 13 4.81 7.25 76.65
CA ASN A 13 5.72 6.09 76.89
C ASN A 13 6.28 5.41 75.63
N GLU A 14 7.56 5.08 75.76
CA GLU A 14 8.44 4.16 75.01
C GLU A 14 7.84 2.72 74.88
N ILE A 15 8.41 1.76 74.12
CA ILE A 15 9.80 1.59 73.67
C ILE A 15 9.91 0.67 72.43
N SER A 16 11.03 0.78 71.69
CA SER A 16 11.88 -0.37 71.28
C SER A 16 13.10 0.09 70.46
N GLN A 17 14.16 -0.71 70.53
CA GLN A 17 15.39 -0.68 69.72
C GLN A 17 15.95 -2.14 69.72
N PRO A 18 17.25 -2.52 69.61
CA PRO A 18 18.54 -1.80 69.46
C PRO A 18 19.28 -2.25 68.16
N LEU A 19 20.62 -2.32 67.94
CA LEU A 19 21.88 -2.08 68.68
C LEU A 19 23.05 -1.86 67.67
N ILE A 20 24.29 -1.68 68.17
CA ILE A 20 25.59 -1.85 67.48
C ILE A 20 26.06 -0.67 66.57
N SER A 21 27.37 -0.39 66.46
CA SER A 21 28.25 0.29 67.44
C SER A 21 29.71 0.40 66.95
N MET A 22 30.36 1.56 67.22
CA MET A 22 31.83 1.75 67.37
C MET A 22 32.69 1.63 66.07
N GLU A 23 33.89 2.24 65.94
CA GLU A 23 34.72 3.04 66.86
C GLU A 23 35.63 4.07 66.12
N GLU A 24 36.31 4.95 66.86
CA GLU A 24 37.39 5.83 66.34
C GLU A 24 38.76 5.12 66.29
N ILE A 25 39.72 5.66 65.52
CA ILE A 25 41.14 5.76 65.92
C ILE A 25 41.88 6.78 65.04
N LYS A 26 42.91 7.42 65.59
CA LYS A 26 43.74 8.45 64.94
C LYS A 26 45.21 8.05 65.05
N SER A 27 45.99 8.19 63.98
CA SER A 27 47.45 8.14 64.03
C SER A 27 48.06 9.07 62.96
N ASP A 28 49.29 9.50 63.20
CA ASP A 28 49.96 10.57 62.44
C ASP A 28 51.44 10.21 62.21
N SER A 29 51.91 10.27 60.96
CA SER A 29 53.32 10.32 60.57
C SER A 29 53.49 10.44 59.05
N THR A 30 54.56 11.12 58.64
CA THR A 30 54.97 11.38 57.25
C THR A 30 56.28 10.60 56.92
N PRO A 31 56.86 10.67 55.71
CA PRO A 31 56.30 10.90 54.36
C PRO A 31 56.80 9.88 53.30
N HIS A 32 55.99 9.53 52.29
CA HIS A 32 56.52 8.94 51.04
C HIS A 32 55.72 9.36 49.79
N HIS A 33 56.42 9.84 48.75
CA HIS A 33 55.89 9.92 47.38
C HIS A 33 55.82 8.52 46.76
N PRO A 34 54.79 8.26 45.92
CA PRO A 34 55.11 8.04 44.51
C PRO A 34 54.15 8.73 43.51
N HIS A 35 54.71 9.00 42.33
CA HIS A 35 54.08 9.17 41.01
C HIS A 35 52.58 9.52 40.92
N ARG A 36 52.30 10.79 40.61
CA ARG A 36 51.02 11.23 40.02
C ARG A 36 50.86 10.62 38.62
N LEU A 37 50.17 9.48 38.53
CA LEU A 37 49.67 8.95 37.25
C LEU A 37 48.69 9.97 36.64
N ILE A 38 48.98 10.42 35.42
CA ILE A 38 48.06 11.23 34.64
C ILE A 38 47.02 10.27 34.06
N SER A 39 45.79 10.33 34.58
CA SER A 39 44.64 9.71 33.94
C SER A 39 44.35 10.45 32.64
N VAL A 40 44.93 9.98 31.54
CA VAL A 40 44.53 10.40 30.20
C VAL A 40 43.14 9.84 29.97
N ASP A 41 42.11 10.67 30.15
CA ASP A 41 40.74 10.38 29.74
C ASP A 41 40.72 10.18 28.23
N SER A 42 40.95 8.92 27.87
CA SER A 42 40.85 8.42 26.51
C SER A 42 39.38 8.26 26.23
N ASP A 43 38.73 9.38 25.93
CA ASP A 43 37.33 9.47 25.58
C ASP A 43 37.13 8.70 24.26
N VAL A 44 36.93 7.39 24.37
CA VAL A 44 36.78 6.49 23.22
C VAL A 44 35.47 6.86 22.56
N LEU A 45 35.59 7.74 21.55
CA LEU A 45 34.54 8.15 20.64
C LEU A 45 34.02 6.92 19.88
N LEU A 46 33.15 6.16 20.55
CA LEU A 46 32.40 5.05 19.98
C LEU A 46 31.78 5.55 18.68
N PRO A 47 32.14 4.96 17.52
CA PRO A 47 31.76 5.53 16.23
C PRO A 47 30.24 5.56 16.14
N LYS A 48 29.68 6.79 16.13
CA LYS A 48 28.23 7.03 16.11
C LYS A 48 27.62 6.14 15.02
N PRO A 49 26.67 5.24 15.35
CA PRO A 49 26.28 4.16 14.46
C PRO A 49 25.85 4.73 13.12
N ALA A 50 26.58 4.35 12.06
CA ALA A 50 26.49 5.00 10.76
C ALA A 50 25.04 5.01 10.29
N LYS A 51 24.43 6.21 10.20
CA LYS A 51 23.02 6.38 9.82
C LYS A 51 22.79 5.64 8.50
N SER A 52 22.01 4.56 8.55
CA SER A 52 21.85 3.67 7.39
C SER A 52 21.40 4.47 6.18
N LYS A 53 22.20 4.50 5.11
CA LYS A 53 21.82 5.20 3.88
C LYS A 53 20.46 4.67 3.41
N ARG A 54 19.54 5.61 3.19
CA ARG A 54 18.18 5.34 2.69
C ARG A 54 18.28 5.19 1.16
N LEU A 55 17.65 4.16 0.59
CA LEU A 55 17.75 3.88 -0.84
C LEU A 55 16.85 4.83 -1.63
N ALA A 56 17.46 5.76 -2.38
CA ALA A 56 16.72 6.83 -3.04
C ALA A 56 15.81 6.31 -4.17
N SER A 57 16.27 5.36 -4.99
CA SER A 57 15.42 4.73 -6.03
C SER A 57 14.15 4.07 -5.50
N LEU A 58 14.16 3.49 -4.29
CA LEU A 58 12.98 2.85 -3.69
C LEU A 58 11.96 3.88 -3.17
N ASP A 59 12.41 5.02 -2.67
CA ASP A 59 11.52 6.13 -2.34
C ASP A 59 10.99 6.81 -3.61
N ILE A 60 11.83 7.06 -4.62
CA ILE A 60 11.43 7.65 -5.90
C ILE A 60 10.44 6.76 -6.66
N PHE A 61 10.65 5.44 -6.71
CA PHE A 61 9.70 4.51 -7.35
C PHE A 61 8.35 4.48 -6.60
N ARG A 62 8.36 4.58 -5.26
CA ARG A 62 7.12 4.76 -4.48
C ARG A 62 6.46 6.10 -4.79
N GLY A 63 7.24 7.17 -4.95
CA GLY A 63 6.78 8.48 -5.37
C GLY A 63 6.12 8.48 -6.75
N LEU A 64 6.74 7.83 -7.74
CA LEU A 64 6.13 7.61 -9.06
C LEU A 64 4.81 6.87 -8.93
N THR A 65 4.75 5.82 -8.09
CA THR A 65 3.53 5.02 -7.95
C THR A 65 2.38 5.84 -7.32
N VAL A 66 2.67 6.73 -6.36
CA VAL A 66 1.71 7.70 -5.82
C VAL A 66 1.31 8.76 -6.85
N ALA A 67 2.26 9.29 -7.63
CA ALA A 67 1.97 10.27 -8.66
C ALA A 67 1.13 9.69 -9.82
N LEU A 68 1.40 8.43 -10.21
CA LEU A 68 0.60 7.69 -11.18
C LEU A 68 -0.82 7.40 -10.66
N MET A 69 -0.98 7.12 -9.36
CA MET A 69 -2.29 6.96 -8.74
C MET A 69 -3.14 8.24 -8.88
N ILE A 70 -2.60 9.39 -8.48
CA ILE A 70 -3.27 10.70 -8.65
C ILE A 70 -3.59 10.95 -10.14
N LEU A 71 -2.64 10.66 -11.03
CA LEU A 71 -2.85 10.80 -12.48
C LEU A 71 -4.03 9.96 -13.00
N VAL A 72 -4.21 8.74 -12.51
CA VAL A 72 -5.24 7.84 -13.02
C VAL A 72 -6.60 8.03 -12.37
N ASP A 73 -6.63 8.47 -11.11
CA ASP A 73 -7.86 8.78 -10.39
C ASP A 73 -8.49 10.07 -10.96
N ASP A 74 -7.71 11.15 -11.14
CA ASP A 74 -8.24 12.46 -11.56
C ASP A 74 -8.30 12.67 -13.10
N ALA A 75 -7.46 11.99 -13.91
CA ALA A 75 -7.50 12.12 -15.38
C ALA A 75 -8.00 10.85 -16.12
N GLY A 76 -8.10 9.70 -15.46
CA GLY A 76 -8.44 8.42 -16.10
C GLY A 76 -9.86 8.32 -16.65
N GLY A 77 -10.79 9.19 -16.21
CA GLY A 77 -12.14 9.29 -16.77
C GLY A 77 -12.20 9.93 -18.16
N GLU A 78 -11.30 10.89 -18.44
CA GLU A 78 -11.21 11.58 -19.75
C GLU A 78 -10.31 10.83 -20.74
N TRP A 79 -9.39 10.02 -20.22
CA TRP A 79 -8.38 9.28 -20.96
C TRP A 79 -8.47 7.78 -20.65
N PRO A 80 -9.21 6.97 -21.44
CA PRO A 80 -9.46 5.56 -21.14
C PRO A 80 -8.20 4.69 -21.03
N MET A 81 -7.11 5.07 -21.71
CA MET A 81 -5.81 4.38 -21.64
C MET A 81 -5.01 4.71 -20.37
N ILE A 82 -5.35 5.83 -19.71
CA ILE A 82 -4.84 6.20 -18.39
C ILE A 82 -5.65 5.44 -17.33
N GLY A 83 -6.98 5.51 -17.37
CA GLY A 83 -7.86 4.79 -16.45
C GLY A 83 -7.88 3.27 -16.65
N HIS A 84 -8.50 2.54 -15.71
CA HIS A 84 -8.59 1.07 -15.73
C HIS A 84 -9.18 0.49 -17.02
N ALA A 85 -8.66 -0.67 -17.45
CA ALA A 85 -9.30 -1.51 -18.46
C ALA A 85 -10.67 -2.04 -17.97
N PRO A 86 -11.72 -2.15 -18.82
CA PRO A 86 -13.05 -2.56 -18.37
C PRO A 86 -13.12 -3.99 -17.80
N TRP A 87 -12.38 -4.94 -18.38
CA TRP A 87 -12.31 -6.32 -17.87
C TRP A 87 -10.99 -7.01 -18.24
N TYR A 88 -10.80 -7.32 -19.52
CA TYR A 88 -9.56 -7.85 -20.08
C TYR A 88 -8.64 -6.72 -20.54
N GLY A 89 -7.32 -6.96 -20.52
CA GLY A 89 -6.28 -6.00 -20.85
C GLY A 89 -5.53 -5.47 -19.62
N CYS A 90 -4.73 -4.42 -19.82
CA CYS A 90 -3.96 -3.76 -18.76
C CYS A 90 -3.61 -2.32 -19.21
N ASN A 91 -4.22 -1.32 -18.57
CA ASN A 91 -4.00 0.10 -18.84
C ASN A 91 -3.09 0.72 -17.76
N LEU A 92 -2.76 2.02 -17.86
CA LEU A 92 -1.79 2.64 -16.94
C LEU A 92 -2.19 2.51 -15.45
N ALA A 93 -3.48 2.72 -15.14
CA ALA A 93 -4.04 2.55 -13.80
C ALA A 93 -3.85 1.14 -13.20
N ASP A 94 -3.77 0.12 -14.05
CA ASP A 94 -3.68 -1.26 -13.60
C ASP A 94 -2.27 -1.59 -13.04
N PHE A 95 -1.22 -0.86 -13.45
CA PHE A 95 0.13 -1.04 -12.89
C PHE A 95 0.32 -0.49 -11.47
N VAL A 96 -0.50 0.48 -11.04
CA VAL A 96 -0.31 1.25 -9.79
C VAL A 96 -0.28 0.34 -8.54
N MET A 97 -1.29 -0.52 -8.37
CA MET A 97 -1.40 -1.33 -7.16
C MET A 97 -0.39 -2.50 -7.10
N PRO A 98 -0.10 -3.24 -8.19
CA PRO A 98 1.02 -4.19 -8.23
C PRO A 98 2.38 -3.54 -7.94
N PHE A 99 2.65 -2.33 -8.43
CA PHE A 99 3.88 -1.59 -8.13
C PHE A 99 3.98 -1.28 -6.62
N PHE A 100 2.89 -0.84 -5.98
CA PHE A 100 2.86 -0.67 -4.52
C PHE A 100 3.15 -1.98 -3.76
N LEU A 101 2.56 -3.11 -4.16
CA LEU A 101 2.79 -4.40 -3.51
C LEU A 101 4.23 -4.89 -3.65
N PHE A 102 4.82 -4.73 -4.83
CA PHE A 102 6.24 -5.01 -5.09
C PHE A 102 7.16 -4.15 -4.19
N ILE A 103 6.88 -2.84 -4.07
CA ILE A 103 7.60 -1.91 -3.20
C ILE A 103 7.43 -2.27 -1.72
N VAL A 104 6.22 -2.68 -1.30
CA VAL A 104 5.96 -3.20 0.06
C VAL A 104 6.78 -4.45 0.31
N GLY A 105 6.89 -5.37 -0.66
CA GLY A 105 7.76 -6.53 -0.61
C GLY A 105 9.23 -6.17 -0.38
N MET A 106 9.79 -5.28 -1.20
CA MET A 106 11.16 -4.78 -1.01
C MET A 106 11.37 -4.15 0.38
N ALA A 107 10.37 -3.40 0.87
CA ALA A 107 10.40 -2.78 2.19
C ALA A 107 10.31 -3.79 3.34
N ILE A 108 9.58 -4.91 3.19
CA ILE A 108 9.53 -6.00 4.19
C ILE A 108 10.95 -6.50 4.47
N ALA A 109 11.68 -6.96 3.44
CA ALA A 109 13.03 -7.49 3.61
C ALA A 109 13.99 -6.48 4.26
N LEU A 110 13.96 -5.22 3.80
CA LEU A 110 14.84 -4.14 4.29
C LEU A 110 14.52 -3.66 5.71
N ALA A 111 13.25 -3.72 6.13
CA ALA A 111 12.84 -3.38 7.49
C ALA A 111 13.09 -4.54 8.45
N LEU A 112 12.74 -5.77 8.06
CA LEU A 112 12.85 -6.95 8.91
C LEU A 112 14.29 -7.32 9.21
N LYS A 113 15.24 -7.19 8.27
CA LYS A 113 16.69 -7.40 8.51
C LYS A 113 17.24 -6.63 9.72
N ARG A 114 16.59 -5.51 10.12
CA ARG A 114 17.02 -4.63 11.21
C ARG A 114 16.52 -5.06 12.61
N ILE A 115 15.58 -5.99 12.68
CA ILE A 115 14.98 -6.45 13.94
C ILE A 115 15.53 -7.83 14.26
N SER A 116 16.29 -7.97 15.34
CA SER A 116 16.89 -9.25 15.77
C SER A 116 15.89 -10.17 16.46
N ASN A 117 15.10 -9.64 17.40
CA ASN A 117 14.11 -10.41 18.17
C ASN A 117 12.85 -10.72 17.33
N GLN A 118 12.53 -12.00 17.14
CA GLN A 118 11.37 -12.45 16.36
C GLN A 118 10.02 -12.06 16.98
N LEU A 119 9.87 -12.07 18.31
CA LEU A 119 8.62 -11.66 18.97
C LEU A 119 8.32 -10.18 18.71
N MET A 120 9.34 -9.32 18.84
CA MET A 120 9.24 -7.90 18.51
C MET A 120 8.97 -7.66 17.01
N ALA A 121 9.42 -8.57 16.14
CA ALA A 121 9.09 -8.50 14.72
C ALA A 121 7.62 -8.89 14.45
N ILE A 122 7.12 -9.96 15.08
CA ILE A 122 5.71 -10.39 15.02
C ILE A 122 4.80 -9.27 15.52
N GLU A 123 5.07 -8.72 16.70
CA GLU A 123 4.31 -7.61 17.29
C GLU A 123 4.20 -6.42 16.33
N LYS A 124 5.33 -5.97 15.77
CA LYS A 124 5.36 -4.82 14.83
C LYS A 124 4.66 -5.11 13.51
N VAL A 125 4.71 -6.35 13.02
CA VAL A 125 3.95 -6.78 11.83
C VAL A 125 2.45 -6.79 12.12
N THR A 126 2.01 -7.36 13.23
CA THR A 126 0.60 -7.44 13.63
C THR A 126 0.02 -6.04 13.87
N LEU A 127 0.66 -5.19 14.69
CA LEU A 127 0.20 -3.82 14.97
C LEU A 127 0.09 -2.98 13.69
N ARG A 128 1.04 -3.12 12.76
CA ARG A 128 1.00 -2.43 11.47
C ARG A 128 -0.14 -2.91 10.57
N THR A 129 -0.38 -4.23 10.54
CA THR A 129 -1.49 -4.83 9.81
C THR A 129 -2.84 -4.35 10.35
N LEU A 130 -3.01 -4.34 11.68
CA LEU A 130 -4.24 -3.86 12.33
C LEU A 130 -4.54 -2.39 12.00
N LYS A 131 -3.53 -1.51 11.97
CA LYS A 131 -3.70 -0.12 11.50
C LYS A 131 -4.15 -0.05 10.04
N LEU A 132 -3.52 -0.83 9.14
CA LEU A 132 -3.88 -0.82 7.71
C LEU A 132 -5.32 -1.32 7.49
N LEU A 133 -5.77 -2.33 8.25
CA LEU A 133 -7.16 -2.78 8.24
C LEU A 133 -8.12 -1.71 8.77
N PHE A 134 -7.80 -1.06 9.89
CA PHE A 134 -8.61 0.01 10.49
C PHE A 134 -8.76 1.21 9.54
N TRP A 135 -7.65 1.74 9.01
CA TRP A 135 -7.68 2.84 8.06
C TRP A 135 -8.27 2.43 6.71
N GLY A 136 -8.15 1.16 6.31
CA GLY A 136 -8.85 0.60 5.15
C GLY A 136 -10.37 0.65 5.28
N LEU A 137 -10.92 0.16 6.40
CA LEU A 137 -12.36 0.23 6.66
C LEU A 137 -12.86 1.67 6.80
N LEU A 138 -12.10 2.55 7.47
CA LEU A 138 -12.48 3.95 7.63
C LEU A 138 -12.50 4.71 6.30
N LEU A 139 -11.47 4.56 5.46
CA LEU A 139 -11.33 5.33 4.22
C LEU A 139 -12.10 4.72 3.05
N GLN A 140 -12.23 3.38 2.99
CA GLN A 140 -12.74 2.67 1.82
C GLN A 140 -14.10 2.03 2.06
N GLY A 141 -14.56 1.94 3.32
CA GLY A 141 -15.89 1.45 3.70
C GLY A 141 -17.04 2.39 3.34
N GLY A 142 -16.75 3.64 2.96
CA GLY A 142 -17.73 4.64 2.49
C GLY A 142 -17.95 5.84 3.42
N TYR A 143 -17.12 6.05 4.45
CA TYR A 143 -17.27 7.18 5.39
C TYR A 143 -17.02 8.54 4.72
N SER A 144 -16.06 8.60 3.80
CA SER A 144 -15.96 9.68 2.82
C SER A 144 -16.67 9.20 1.54
N HIS A 145 -17.61 9.99 1.06
CA HIS A 145 -18.15 9.84 -0.29
C HIS A 145 -17.19 10.47 -1.31
N ALA A 146 -17.57 10.45 -2.59
CA ALA A 146 -16.77 11.02 -3.67
C ALA A 146 -16.55 12.56 -3.49
N PRO A 147 -15.48 13.16 -4.05
CA PRO A 147 -15.07 14.54 -3.73
C PRO A 147 -16.07 15.65 -4.12
N ASP A 148 -17.13 15.30 -4.84
CA ASP A 148 -18.26 16.12 -5.27
C ASP A 148 -19.49 16.01 -4.34
N LYS A 149 -19.52 15.03 -3.42
CA LYS A 149 -20.63 14.79 -2.50
C LYS A 149 -20.28 15.19 -1.06
N LEU A 150 -20.72 16.37 -0.64
CA LEU A 150 -20.51 16.94 0.71
C LEU A 150 -21.37 16.29 1.83
N THR A 151 -21.98 15.13 1.58
CA THR A 151 -22.72 14.32 2.56
C THR A 151 -21.78 13.38 3.31
N TYR A 152 -22.05 13.11 4.59
CA TYR A 152 -21.26 12.19 5.42
C TYR A 152 -22.14 11.15 6.11
N GLY A 153 -21.71 9.89 6.12
CA GLY A 153 -22.38 8.78 6.82
C GLY A 153 -21.89 7.41 6.36
N VAL A 154 -22.26 6.36 7.09
CA VAL A 154 -22.00 4.96 6.67
C VAL A 154 -23.23 4.11 6.97
N ASP A 155 -23.85 3.54 5.94
CA ASP A 155 -24.76 2.41 6.13
C ASP A 155 -23.92 1.17 6.44
N VAL A 156 -23.87 0.77 7.71
CA VAL A 156 -23.11 -0.40 8.17
C VAL A 156 -23.58 -1.69 7.50
N ARG A 157 -24.81 -1.74 6.95
CA ARG A 157 -25.32 -2.90 6.18
C ARG A 157 -24.82 -2.94 4.72
N LYS A 158 -24.14 -1.88 4.27
CA LYS A 158 -23.55 -1.72 2.93
C LYS A 158 -22.06 -1.34 2.96
N ILE A 159 -21.43 -1.34 4.14
CA ILE A 159 -20.02 -0.95 4.31
C ILE A 159 -19.12 -1.85 3.45
N ARG A 160 -18.26 -1.26 2.62
CA ARG A 160 -17.34 -2.03 1.77
C ARG A 160 -16.21 -2.63 2.62
N LEU A 161 -16.19 -3.96 2.74
CA LEU A 161 -15.29 -4.66 3.67
C LEU A 161 -13.86 -4.83 3.12
N PHE A 162 -13.71 -5.05 1.81
CA PHE A 162 -12.42 -5.25 1.15
C PHE A 162 -12.06 -4.06 0.25
N GLY A 163 -10.76 -3.78 0.15
CA GLY A 163 -10.23 -2.58 -0.48
C GLY A 163 -8.71 -2.64 -0.61
N ILE A 164 -8.12 -1.60 -1.22
CA ILE A 164 -6.68 -1.53 -1.51
C ILE A 164 -5.85 -1.64 -0.22
N LEU A 165 -6.25 -0.97 0.87
CA LEU A 165 -5.52 -1.03 2.14
C LEU A 165 -5.64 -2.41 2.81
N GLN A 166 -6.80 -3.06 2.73
CA GLN A 166 -7.03 -4.42 3.22
C GLN A 166 -6.21 -5.44 2.42
N ARG A 167 -6.16 -5.33 1.08
CA ARG A 167 -5.30 -6.15 0.22
C ARG A 167 -3.81 -5.99 0.59
N ILE A 168 -3.35 -4.75 0.77
CA ILE A 168 -1.97 -4.46 1.20
C ILE A 168 -1.71 -5.04 2.60
N ALA A 169 -2.67 -4.93 3.53
CA ALA A 169 -2.56 -5.50 4.88
C ALA A 169 -2.42 -7.02 4.85
N LEU A 170 -3.26 -7.73 4.08
CA LEU A 170 -3.20 -9.18 3.93
C LEU A 170 -1.87 -9.65 3.34
N ALA A 171 -1.45 -9.03 2.22
CA ALA A 171 -0.20 -9.38 1.55
C ALA A 171 1.03 -9.04 2.42
N TYR A 172 1.00 -7.92 3.15
CA TYR A 172 2.04 -7.58 4.12
C TYR A 172 2.11 -8.59 5.26
N LEU A 173 0.97 -8.96 5.88
CA LEU A 173 0.89 -9.90 6.99
C LEU A 173 1.49 -11.26 6.64
N VAL A 174 1.01 -11.87 5.55
CA VAL A 174 1.43 -13.22 5.12
C VAL A 174 2.93 -13.22 4.81
N VAL A 175 3.39 -12.31 3.96
CA VAL A 175 4.80 -12.31 3.52
C VAL A 175 5.75 -11.92 4.66
N ALA A 176 5.36 -10.96 5.52
CA ALA A 176 6.19 -10.58 6.66
C ALA A 176 6.26 -11.69 7.72
N PHE A 177 5.22 -12.50 7.93
CA PHE A 177 5.31 -13.67 8.81
C PHE A 177 6.21 -14.77 8.23
N VAL A 178 6.11 -15.10 6.94
CA VAL A 178 7.02 -16.09 6.32
C VAL A 178 8.48 -15.60 6.44
N GLU A 179 8.74 -14.32 6.23
CA GLU A 179 10.07 -13.71 6.40
C GLU A 179 10.53 -13.65 7.87
N VAL A 180 9.64 -13.55 8.87
CA VAL A 180 10.03 -13.63 10.30
C VAL A 180 10.30 -15.08 10.74
N LEU A 181 9.58 -16.05 10.19
CA LEU A 181 9.76 -17.47 10.52
C LEU A 181 11.01 -18.06 9.84
N SER A 182 11.23 -17.76 8.56
CA SER A 182 12.33 -18.34 7.75
C SER A 182 13.74 -18.00 8.23
N ARG A 183 13.91 -16.88 8.95
CA ARG A 183 15.22 -16.36 9.43
C ARG A 183 16.09 -17.39 10.14
N GLN A 184 15.51 -18.31 10.91
CA GLN A 184 16.28 -19.29 11.67
C GLN A 184 17.08 -20.24 10.75
N THR A 185 16.61 -20.48 9.52
CA THR A 185 17.29 -21.32 8.52
C THR A 185 18.32 -20.53 7.68
N GLN A 186 18.43 -19.20 7.85
CA GLN A 186 19.04 -18.29 6.88
C GLN A 186 20.56 -18.07 7.04
N SER A 187 21.19 -18.60 8.09
CA SER A 187 22.43 -18.03 8.66
C SER A 187 23.76 -18.46 8.03
N ASN A 188 23.81 -19.55 7.25
CA ASN A 188 25.07 -20.28 6.97
C ASN A 188 25.36 -20.58 5.47
N VAL A 189 24.89 -19.76 4.52
CA VAL A 189 25.14 -20.00 3.07
C VAL A 189 25.90 -18.84 2.41
N GLN A 190 27.15 -19.10 2.04
CA GLN A 190 27.97 -18.33 1.11
C GLN A 190 28.72 -19.32 0.19
N PRO A 191 29.03 -18.98 -1.07
CA PRO A 191 28.73 -17.72 -1.76
C PRO A 191 27.29 -17.63 -2.32
N PHE A 192 26.80 -16.41 -2.51
CA PHE A 192 25.54 -16.14 -3.21
C PHE A 192 25.71 -16.12 -4.74
N ASN A 193 25.43 -17.26 -5.37
CA ASN A 193 25.22 -17.39 -6.82
C ASN A 193 23.75 -17.15 -7.18
N HIS A 194 23.45 -16.93 -8.47
CA HIS A 194 22.10 -16.67 -8.98
C HIS A 194 21.03 -17.65 -8.46
N PHE A 195 21.34 -18.94 -8.36
CA PHE A 195 20.40 -19.94 -7.84
C PHE A 195 20.43 -20.12 -6.31
N SER A 196 21.53 -19.78 -5.61
CA SER A 196 21.60 -20.03 -4.16
C SER A 196 20.78 -19.05 -3.32
N ILE A 197 20.43 -17.86 -3.85
CA ILE A 197 19.44 -16.98 -3.21
C ILE A 197 18.02 -17.58 -3.24
N PHE A 198 17.62 -18.24 -4.34
CA PHE A 198 16.33 -18.97 -4.40
C PHE A 198 16.31 -20.16 -3.44
N LYS A 199 17.43 -20.90 -3.33
CA LYS A 199 17.59 -21.97 -2.34
C LYS A 199 17.56 -21.46 -0.90
N SER A 200 18.16 -20.30 -0.62
CA SER A 200 18.14 -19.68 0.71
C SER A 200 16.72 -19.25 1.09
N TYR A 201 15.99 -18.60 0.19
CA TYR A 201 14.61 -18.16 0.42
C TYR A 201 13.55 -19.14 -0.09
N PHE A 202 13.83 -20.45 0.01
CA PHE A 202 12.96 -21.51 -0.47
C PHE A 202 11.53 -21.41 0.11
N TRP A 203 11.38 -21.09 1.40
CA TRP A 203 10.07 -20.95 2.05
C TRP A 203 9.17 -19.87 1.42
N ASN A 204 9.74 -18.73 1.01
CA ASN A 204 8.99 -17.68 0.30
C ASN A 204 8.48 -18.18 -1.05
N TRP A 205 9.28 -18.94 -1.79
CA TRP A 205 8.90 -19.53 -3.08
C TRP A 205 7.95 -20.73 -2.95
N LEU A 206 8.08 -21.53 -1.90
CA LEU A 206 7.14 -22.61 -1.58
C LEU A 206 5.74 -22.04 -1.26
N VAL A 207 5.68 -20.99 -0.44
CA VAL A 207 4.41 -20.29 -0.14
C VAL A 207 3.81 -19.67 -1.42
N ALA A 208 4.62 -19.08 -2.29
CA ALA A 208 4.15 -18.61 -3.60
C ALA A 208 3.57 -19.74 -4.47
N ALA A 209 4.23 -20.91 -4.52
CA ALA A 209 3.75 -22.07 -5.25
C ALA A 209 2.42 -22.62 -4.67
N CYS A 210 2.33 -22.75 -3.33
CA CYS A 210 1.09 -23.15 -2.65
C CYS A 210 -0.06 -22.17 -2.93
N ILE A 211 0.19 -20.86 -2.86
CA ILE A 211 -0.80 -19.82 -3.17
C ILE A 211 -1.26 -19.92 -4.63
N LEU A 212 -0.34 -20.15 -5.57
CA LEU A 212 -0.67 -20.26 -6.99
C LEU A 212 -1.50 -21.53 -7.30
N VAL A 213 -1.15 -22.67 -6.68
CA VAL A 213 -1.93 -23.92 -6.80
C VAL A 213 -3.33 -23.77 -6.22
N VAL A 214 -3.46 -23.17 -5.03
CA VAL A 214 -4.77 -22.88 -4.42
C VAL A 214 -5.58 -21.90 -5.27
N TYR A 215 -4.94 -20.84 -5.79
CA TYR A 215 -5.59 -19.87 -6.66
C TYR A 215 -6.17 -20.53 -7.92
N PHE A 216 -5.38 -21.34 -8.65
CA PHE A 216 -5.88 -22.03 -9.84
C PHE A 216 -6.93 -23.10 -9.53
N ALA A 217 -6.77 -23.87 -8.43
CA ALA A 217 -7.75 -24.87 -8.02
C ALA A 217 -9.11 -24.24 -7.69
N LEU A 218 -9.12 -23.07 -7.04
CA LEU A 218 -10.36 -22.32 -6.78
C LEU A 218 -10.90 -21.65 -8.05
N LEU A 219 -10.03 -21.00 -8.84
CA LEU A 219 -10.42 -20.24 -10.04
C LEU A 219 -11.10 -21.13 -11.10
N TYR A 220 -10.53 -22.30 -11.38
CA TYR A 220 -11.03 -23.21 -12.41
C TYR A 220 -11.91 -24.34 -11.87
N GLY A 221 -11.72 -24.76 -10.62
CA GLY A 221 -12.46 -25.89 -10.03
C GLY A 221 -13.85 -25.54 -9.51
N ILE A 222 -14.11 -24.30 -9.09
CA ILE A 222 -15.40 -23.88 -8.51
C ILE A 222 -16.49 -23.84 -9.59
N TYR A 223 -17.68 -24.31 -9.23
CA TYR A 223 -18.92 -24.12 -9.98
C TYR A 223 -19.61 -22.83 -9.56
N VAL A 224 -19.97 -22.01 -10.55
CA VAL A 224 -20.68 -20.75 -10.36
C VAL A 224 -22.12 -20.95 -10.81
N PRO A 225 -23.05 -21.22 -9.87
CA PRO A 225 -24.47 -21.32 -10.19
C PRO A 225 -25.06 -19.95 -10.55
N ASP A 226 -26.24 -20.01 -11.15
CA ASP A 226 -27.10 -18.87 -11.42
C ASP A 226 -27.43 -18.12 -10.11
N TRP A 227 -27.59 -16.81 -10.21
CA TRP A 227 -27.76 -15.95 -9.04
C TRP A 227 -28.61 -14.72 -9.34
N GLN A 228 -29.12 -14.09 -8.27
CA GLN A 228 -29.97 -12.91 -8.32
C GLN A 228 -29.42 -11.80 -7.43
N PHE A 229 -29.70 -10.56 -7.78
CA PHE A 229 -29.34 -9.39 -6.98
C PHE A 229 -30.32 -8.24 -7.16
N THR A 230 -30.36 -7.35 -6.18
CA THR A 230 -31.05 -6.05 -6.23
C THR A 230 -30.02 -4.96 -6.48
N VAL A 231 -30.32 -3.96 -7.31
CA VAL A 231 -29.46 -2.78 -7.46
C VAL A 231 -29.54 -1.91 -6.19
N THR A 232 -28.43 -1.81 -5.46
CA THR A 232 -28.31 -1.06 -4.19
C THR A 232 -27.73 0.36 -4.35
N ASP A 233 -27.25 0.68 -5.55
CA ASP A 233 -26.76 1.98 -6.02
C ASP A 233 -27.92 3.00 -6.09
N SER A 234 -27.98 3.93 -5.13
CA SER A 234 -29.09 4.88 -4.97
C SER A 234 -29.10 6.01 -6.00
N ASP A 235 -27.98 6.24 -6.69
CA ASP A 235 -27.90 7.21 -7.79
C ASP A 235 -28.39 6.60 -9.13
N SER A 236 -28.64 5.28 -9.15
CA SER A 236 -29.03 4.54 -10.34
C SER A 236 -30.54 4.60 -10.59
N VAL A 237 -30.93 4.88 -11.85
CA VAL A 237 -32.31 4.76 -12.37
C VAL A 237 -32.88 3.33 -12.20
N TYR A 238 -32.02 2.35 -11.96
CA TYR A 238 -32.37 0.95 -11.75
C TYR A 238 -32.42 0.55 -10.25
N TYR A 239 -32.25 1.49 -9.31
CA TYR A 239 -32.30 1.24 -7.87
C TYR A 239 -33.54 0.43 -7.45
N GLY A 240 -33.34 -0.56 -6.59
CA GLY A 240 -34.40 -1.46 -6.12
C GLY A 240 -34.90 -2.48 -7.15
N ARG A 241 -34.46 -2.45 -8.41
CA ARG A 241 -34.79 -3.49 -9.39
C ARG A 241 -33.99 -4.77 -9.12
N ASN A 242 -34.67 -5.91 -9.28
CA ASN A 242 -34.07 -7.24 -9.19
C ASN A 242 -33.67 -7.75 -10.57
N PHE A 243 -32.48 -8.33 -10.66
CA PHE A 243 -31.94 -8.96 -11.86
C PHE A 243 -31.55 -10.41 -11.59
N THR A 244 -31.69 -11.27 -12.60
CA THR A 244 -31.18 -12.65 -12.59
C THR A 244 -30.03 -12.77 -13.57
N VAL A 245 -28.98 -13.51 -13.20
CA VAL A 245 -27.85 -13.85 -14.06
C VAL A 245 -27.77 -15.37 -14.16
N ALA A 246 -27.96 -15.89 -15.37
CA ALA A 246 -27.61 -17.27 -15.70
C ALA A 246 -26.09 -17.40 -15.83
N CYS A 247 -25.52 -18.43 -15.21
CA CYS A 247 -24.09 -18.74 -15.24
C CYS A 247 -23.87 -20.20 -15.62
N GLY A 248 -24.29 -21.15 -14.79
CA GLY A 248 -24.16 -22.59 -15.04
C GLY A 248 -22.75 -23.14 -15.35
N VAL A 249 -21.66 -22.44 -14.99
CA VAL A 249 -20.29 -22.73 -15.50
C VAL A 249 -19.27 -23.09 -14.42
N ARG A 250 -18.17 -23.74 -14.85
CA ARG A 250 -16.89 -23.81 -14.12
C ARG A 250 -15.80 -23.09 -14.90
N GLY A 251 -14.87 -22.46 -14.21
CA GLY A 251 -13.63 -21.93 -14.80
C GLY A 251 -13.73 -20.83 -15.87
N SER A 252 -14.90 -20.23 -16.07
CA SER A 252 -15.01 -18.99 -16.85
C SER A 252 -14.30 -17.85 -16.13
N LEU A 253 -13.62 -17.01 -16.92
CA LEU A 253 -12.97 -15.77 -16.47
C LEU A 253 -13.80 -14.53 -16.83
N ASP A 254 -15.01 -14.72 -17.36
CA ASP A 254 -15.86 -13.69 -17.92
C ASP A 254 -16.72 -13.01 -16.83
N PRO A 255 -17.22 -11.79 -17.09
CA PRO A 255 -18.09 -11.11 -16.15
C PRO A 255 -19.52 -11.69 -16.24
N PRO A 256 -20.21 -12.00 -15.12
CA PRO A 256 -19.80 -12.01 -13.71
C PRO A 256 -19.63 -13.45 -13.16
N CYS A 257 -19.58 -14.44 -14.07
CA CYS A 257 -19.73 -15.87 -13.79
C CYS A 257 -18.41 -16.58 -13.44
N ASN A 258 -17.43 -15.81 -12.97
CA ASN A 258 -16.13 -16.28 -12.50
C ASN A 258 -16.13 -16.63 -11.01
N ALA A 259 -15.20 -17.51 -10.62
CA ALA A 259 -15.09 -18.02 -9.25
C ALA A 259 -14.70 -16.95 -8.22
N VAL A 260 -13.94 -15.92 -8.61
CA VAL A 260 -13.55 -14.79 -7.72
C VAL A 260 -14.81 -14.08 -7.22
N GLY A 261 -15.62 -13.55 -8.14
CA GLY A 261 -16.86 -12.86 -7.79
C GLY A 261 -17.87 -13.78 -7.08
N TYR A 262 -17.87 -15.09 -7.35
CA TYR A 262 -18.71 -16.03 -6.61
C TYR A 262 -18.30 -16.19 -5.13
N ILE A 263 -17.00 -16.31 -4.84
CA ILE A 263 -16.48 -16.36 -3.47
C ILE A 263 -16.85 -15.08 -2.73
N ASP A 264 -16.61 -13.91 -3.33
CA ASP A 264 -16.90 -12.62 -2.69
C ASP A 264 -18.41 -12.44 -2.43
N ARG A 265 -19.27 -12.81 -3.39
CA ARG A 265 -20.74 -12.85 -3.20
C ARG A 265 -21.19 -13.78 -2.07
N LYS A 266 -20.46 -14.86 -1.77
CA LYS A 266 -20.81 -15.85 -0.74
C LYS A 266 -20.20 -15.57 0.64
N VAL A 267 -19.02 -14.95 0.71
CA VAL A 267 -18.29 -14.72 1.97
C VAL A 267 -18.46 -13.28 2.48
N LEU A 268 -18.41 -12.29 1.59
CA LEU A 268 -18.64 -10.88 1.95
C LEU A 268 -20.15 -10.52 1.90
N GLY A 269 -20.89 -11.16 1.00
CA GLY A 269 -22.30 -10.87 0.75
C GLY A 269 -22.49 -9.68 -0.20
N ILE A 270 -23.54 -9.75 -1.03
CA ILE A 270 -23.76 -8.83 -2.17
C ILE A 270 -23.77 -7.35 -1.75
N ASN A 271 -24.31 -7.03 -0.58
CA ASN A 271 -24.40 -5.65 -0.07
C ASN A 271 -23.05 -5.00 0.25
N HIS A 272 -22.00 -5.79 0.48
CA HIS A 272 -20.66 -5.33 0.88
C HIS A 272 -19.67 -5.27 -0.30
N LEU A 273 -20.14 -5.49 -1.52
CA LEU A 273 -19.36 -5.45 -2.76
C LEU A 273 -19.42 -4.06 -3.40
N TYR A 274 -18.34 -3.67 -4.10
CA TYR A 274 -18.29 -2.40 -4.83
C TYR A 274 -19.33 -2.30 -5.97
N ALA A 275 -20.08 -1.20 -6.00
CA ALA A 275 -21.23 -0.99 -6.88
C ALA A 275 -20.90 -0.39 -8.27
N HIS A 276 -19.67 0.11 -8.47
CA HIS A 276 -19.26 0.75 -9.73
C HIS A 276 -18.09 0.02 -10.43
N PRO A 277 -18.16 -1.32 -10.64
CA PRO A 277 -17.06 -2.08 -11.24
C PRO A 277 -16.76 -1.62 -12.67
N ALA A 278 -15.49 -1.75 -13.07
CA ALA A 278 -14.98 -1.25 -14.34
C ALA A 278 -15.71 -1.82 -15.58
N TRP A 279 -16.32 -3.00 -15.45
CA TRP A 279 -17.07 -3.64 -16.55
C TRP A 279 -18.30 -2.84 -17.01
N ARG A 280 -18.79 -1.89 -16.20
CA ARG A 280 -19.88 -0.94 -16.59
C ARG A 280 -19.49 -0.12 -17.83
N ARG A 281 -18.19 0.04 -18.11
CA ARG A 281 -17.60 0.72 -19.28
C ARG A 281 -17.33 -0.20 -20.49
N SER A 282 -17.71 -1.48 -20.42
CA SER A 282 -17.50 -2.42 -21.53
C SER A 282 -18.51 -2.23 -22.66
N GLU A 283 -18.15 -2.68 -23.87
CA GLU A 283 -18.99 -2.58 -25.06
C GLU A 283 -20.34 -3.30 -24.90
N ALA A 284 -20.39 -4.41 -24.15
CA ALA A 284 -21.64 -5.09 -23.84
C ALA A 284 -22.61 -4.24 -22.99
N CYS A 285 -22.09 -3.29 -22.20
CA CYS A 285 -22.88 -2.52 -21.24
C CYS A 285 -23.30 -1.13 -21.76
N THR A 286 -22.43 -0.43 -22.50
CA THR A 286 -22.69 0.95 -22.94
C THR A 286 -22.26 1.18 -24.40
N GLU A 287 -22.88 2.16 -25.05
CA GLU A 287 -22.46 2.63 -26.38
C GLU A 287 -21.25 3.56 -26.29
N ASN A 288 -21.06 4.24 -25.16
CA ASN A 288 -19.93 5.15 -24.91
C ASN A 288 -18.60 4.43 -24.67
N SER A 289 -18.52 3.10 -24.82
CA SER A 289 -17.32 2.31 -24.53
C SER A 289 -16.10 2.84 -25.32
N PRO A 290 -14.91 2.99 -24.70
CA PRO A 290 -14.52 2.55 -23.36
C PRO A 290 -14.75 3.59 -22.24
N TYR A 291 -15.53 4.65 -22.46
CA TYR A 291 -15.92 5.63 -21.43
C TYR A 291 -17.11 5.12 -20.60
N ALA A 292 -17.46 5.86 -19.54
CA ALA A 292 -18.73 5.65 -18.85
C ALA A 292 -19.88 6.32 -19.62
N GLY A 293 -21.10 5.81 -19.42
CA GLY A 293 -22.31 6.32 -20.08
C GLY A 293 -23.57 5.69 -19.52
N SER A 294 -24.70 5.97 -20.18
CA SER A 294 -25.92 5.18 -20.02
C SER A 294 -25.67 3.71 -20.39
N PHE A 295 -26.41 2.81 -19.74
CA PHE A 295 -26.48 1.43 -20.20
C PHE A 295 -27.29 1.35 -21.50
N ARG A 296 -26.99 0.37 -22.36
CA ARG A 296 -27.80 0.04 -23.53
C ARG A 296 -29.17 -0.49 -23.09
N ASP A 297 -30.22 -0.26 -23.87
CA ASP A 297 -31.55 -0.81 -23.61
C ASP A 297 -31.57 -2.35 -23.61
N ASN A 298 -30.64 -2.97 -24.35
CA ASN A 298 -30.41 -4.42 -24.40
C ASN A 298 -29.20 -4.87 -23.58
N ALA A 299 -28.68 -4.05 -22.65
CA ALA A 299 -27.53 -4.41 -21.83
C ALA A 299 -27.84 -5.68 -20.99
N PRO A 300 -26.93 -6.69 -20.98
CA PRO A 300 -27.16 -7.91 -20.24
C PRO A 300 -27.22 -7.65 -18.73
N SER A 301 -27.99 -8.45 -18.00
CA SER A 301 -28.31 -8.23 -16.58
C SER A 301 -27.09 -8.08 -15.66
N TRP A 302 -25.95 -8.65 -16.03
CA TRP A 302 -24.71 -8.50 -15.28
C TRP A 302 -24.05 -7.12 -15.36
N CYS A 303 -24.40 -6.27 -16.32
CA CYS A 303 -23.89 -4.90 -16.40
C CYS A 303 -24.28 -4.06 -15.16
N PHE A 304 -25.40 -4.40 -14.52
CA PHE A 304 -25.90 -3.77 -13.29
C PHE A 304 -25.36 -4.44 -12.01
N ALA A 305 -24.60 -5.53 -12.12
CA ALA A 305 -24.13 -6.32 -10.98
C ALA A 305 -22.96 -5.63 -10.25
N PRO A 306 -22.95 -5.64 -8.90
CA PRO A 306 -21.79 -5.25 -8.12
C PRO A 306 -20.70 -6.33 -8.19
N PHE A 307 -19.44 -5.91 -8.10
CA PHE A 307 -18.28 -6.79 -8.11
C PHE A 307 -17.11 -6.13 -7.38
N GLU A 308 -16.41 -6.91 -6.55
CA GLU A 308 -15.35 -6.41 -5.69
C GLU A 308 -13.96 -6.68 -6.31
N PRO A 309 -13.32 -5.70 -7.00
CA PRO A 309 -11.98 -5.89 -7.57
C PRO A 309 -10.94 -6.29 -6.53
N GLU A 310 -11.07 -5.81 -5.30
CA GLU A 310 -10.11 -5.99 -4.22
C GLU A 310 -10.47 -7.16 -3.28
N GLY A 311 -11.33 -8.09 -3.76
CA GLY A 311 -11.90 -9.22 -3.02
C GLY A 311 -10.92 -10.31 -2.58
N ILE A 312 -11.44 -11.39 -2.02
CA ILE A 312 -10.67 -12.40 -1.29
C ILE A 312 -9.71 -13.16 -2.21
N LEU A 313 -10.23 -13.79 -3.28
CA LEU A 313 -9.40 -14.63 -4.14
C LEU A 313 -8.42 -13.81 -4.99
N SER A 314 -8.82 -12.60 -5.42
CA SER A 314 -7.91 -11.69 -6.12
C SER A 314 -6.81 -11.17 -5.17
N SER A 315 -7.14 -10.91 -3.89
CA SER A 315 -6.17 -10.52 -2.85
C SER A 315 -5.19 -11.64 -2.48
N ILE A 316 -5.62 -12.90 -2.52
CA ILE A 316 -4.72 -14.06 -2.35
C ILE A 316 -3.68 -14.11 -3.48
N SER A 317 -4.07 -13.89 -4.74
CA SER A 317 -3.14 -13.82 -5.88
C SER A 317 -2.14 -12.65 -5.74
N ALA A 318 -2.57 -11.52 -5.19
CA ALA A 318 -1.73 -10.34 -4.98
C ALA A 318 -0.59 -10.52 -3.96
N ILE A 319 -0.63 -11.57 -3.13
CA ILE A 319 0.50 -11.96 -2.27
C ILE A 319 1.74 -12.27 -3.12
N LEU A 320 1.56 -12.84 -4.32
CA LEU A 320 2.66 -13.20 -5.24
C LEU A 320 3.53 -11.99 -5.64
N SER A 321 2.92 -10.85 -5.98
CA SER A 321 3.64 -9.61 -6.31
C SER A 321 4.48 -9.09 -5.12
N THR A 322 3.99 -9.29 -3.90
CA THR A 322 4.72 -8.93 -2.66
C THR A 322 5.89 -9.88 -2.39
N ILE A 323 5.75 -11.18 -2.69
CA ILE A 323 6.85 -12.16 -2.59
C ILE A 323 7.96 -11.86 -3.62
N ILE A 324 7.59 -11.52 -4.86
CA ILE A 324 8.56 -11.10 -5.89
C ILE A 324 9.29 -9.82 -5.44
N GLY A 325 8.58 -8.85 -4.85
CA GLY A 325 9.19 -7.68 -4.24
C GLY A 325 10.16 -8.00 -3.10
N VAL A 326 9.83 -8.95 -2.22
CA VAL A 326 10.72 -9.43 -1.15
C VAL A 326 12.03 -9.98 -1.71
N HIS A 327 11.97 -10.81 -2.75
CA HIS A 327 13.17 -11.34 -3.43
C HIS A 327 14.08 -10.22 -3.96
N PHE A 328 13.52 -9.13 -4.51
CA PHE A 328 14.30 -7.96 -4.95
C PHE A 328 14.98 -7.25 -3.77
N GLY A 329 14.31 -7.16 -2.63
CA GLY A 329 14.88 -6.69 -1.37
C GLY A 329 16.01 -7.60 -0.84
N HIS A 330 15.90 -8.93 -1.01
CA HIS A 330 16.96 -9.88 -0.65
C HIS A 330 18.19 -9.77 -1.55
N VAL A 331 18.00 -9.58 -2.86
CA VAL A 331 19.11 -9.31 -3.80
C VAL A 331 19.90 -8.07 -3.37
N LEU A 332 19.20 -6.98 -3.03
CA LEU A 332 19.81 -5.74 -2.51
C LEU A 332 20.60 -5.97 -1.20
N ILE A 333 20.12 -6.89 -0.36
CA ILE A 333 20.62 -7.19 0.98
C ILE A 333 21.91 -8.02 1.00
N HIS A 334 22.09 -8.91 0.01
CA HIS A 334 23.17 -9.91 -0.03
C HIS A 334 24.24 -9.57 -1.07
N PHE A 335 23.85 -9.27 -2.31
CA PHE A 335 24.81 -8.86 -3.34
C PHE A 335 25.31 -7.44 -3.04
N GLN A 336 26.63 -7.22 -3.06
CA GLN A 336 27.20 -5.88 -2.88
C GLN A 336 27.27 -5.12 -4.21
N ASP A 337 27.67 -5.79 -5.29
CA ASP A 337 27.92 -5.16 -6.58
C ASP A 337 26.64 -4.74 -7.31
N HIS A 338 26.65 -3.52 -7.84
CA HIS A 338 25.54 -2.95 -8.60
C HIS A 338 25.22 -3.80 -9.85
N SER A 339 26.25 -4.25 -10.56
CA SER A 339 26.11 -5.13 -11.74
C SER A 339 25.53 -6.50 -11.40
N ALA A 340 25.87 -7.06 -10.23
CA ALA A 340 25.29 -8.32 -9.77
C ALA A 340 23.81 -8.17 -9.43
N ARG A 341 23.44 -7.11 -8.68
CA ARG A 341 22.04 -6.78 -8.37
C ARG A 341 21.20 -6.60 -9.64
N LEU A 342 21.67 -5.78 -10.57
CA LEU A 342 20.99 -5.53 -11.85
C LEU A 342 20.85 -6.80 -12.69
N LYS A 343 21.86 -7.68 -12.72
CA LYS A 343 21.75 -8.97 -13.43
C LYS A 343 20.63 -9.86 -12.87
N GLN A 344 20.44 -9.91 -11.54
CA GLN A 344 19.30 -10.64 -10.95
C GLN A 344 17.97 -9.98 -11.38
N TRP A 345 17.84 -8.68 -11.13
CA TRP A 345 16.60 -7.92 -11.29
C TRP A 345 16.11 -7.86 -12.74
N VAL A 346 17.00 -7.58 -13.69
CA VAL A 346 16.68 -7.43 -15.10
C VAL A 346 16.37 -8.79 -15.74
N THR A 347 17.12 -9.86 -15.40
CA THR A 347 16.79 -11.22 -15.86
C THR A 347 15.43 -11.65 -15.33
N MET A 348 15.15 -11.49 -14.04
CA MET A 348 13.85 -11.85 -13.47
C MET A 348 12.71 -10.99 -14.05
N GLY A 349 12.94 -9.69 -14.26
CA GLY A 349 11.99 -8.76 -14.85
C GLY A 349 11.58 -9.16 -16.28
N PHE A 350 12.55 -9.45 -17.15
CA PHE A 350 12.26 -9.93 -18.50
C PHE A 350 11.63 -11.33 -18.51
N THR A 351 12.08 -12.26 -17.67
CA THR A 351 11.47 -13.60 -17.59
C THR A 351 10.00 -13.54 -17.20
N LEU A 352 9.65 -12.74 -16.17
CA LEU A 352 8.27 -12.53 -15.76
C LEU A 352 7.44 -11.81 -16.84
N LEU A 353 7.99 -10.75 -17.45
CA LEU A 353 7.29 -10.00 -18.49
C LEU A 353 6.98 -10.88 -19.72
N ILE A 354 7.96 -11.65 -20.20
CA ILE A 354 7.79 -12.57 -21.33
C ILE A 354 6.78 -13.67 -20.97
N LEU A 355 6.89 -14.30 -19.80
CA LEU A 355 5.94 -15.33 -19.36
C LEU A 355 4.50 -14.81 -19.31
N GLY A 356 4.29 -13.62 -18.75
CA GLY A 356 2.97 -13.01 -18.65
C GLY A 356 2.37 -12.63 -20.00
N LEU A 357 3.17 -12.11 -20.93
CA LEU A 357 2.74 -11.80 -22.30
C LEU A 357 2.46 -13.07 -23.12
N VAL A 358 3.29 -14.11 -23.00
CA VAL A 358 3.06 -15.40 -23.66
C VAL A 358 1.75 -16.02 -23.19
N LEU A 359 1.50 -16.07 -21.87
CA LEU A 359 0.23 -16.57 -21.32
C LEU A 359 -0.99 -15.80 -21.82
N HIS A 360 -0.85 -14.49 -22.08
CA HIS A 360 -1.93 -13.67 -22.63
C HIS A 360 -2.17 -13.92 -24.12
N PHE A 361 -1.13 -13.84 -24.95
CA PHE A 361 -1.25 -13.95 -26.42
C PHE A 361 -1.46 -15.39 -26.92
N THR A 362 -1.15 -16.40 -26.10
CA THR A 362 -1.57 -17.80 -26.34
C THR A 362 -3.01 -18.08 -25.89
N HIS A 363 -3.73 -17.06 -25.38
CA HIS A 363 -5.07 -17.17 -24.78
C HIS A 363 -5.18 -18.11 -23.56
N ALA A 364 -4.07 -18.64 -23.04
CA ALA A 364 -4.06 -19.56 -21.91
C ALA A 364 -4.54 -18.90 -20.60
N ILE A 365 -4.08 -17.67 -20.32
CA ILE A 365 -4.55 -16.86 -19.18
C ILE A 365 -4.56 -15.37 -19.60
N PRO A 366 -5.72 -14.75 -19.85
CA PRO A 366 -5.79 -13.33 -20.24
C PRO A 366 -5.33 -12.40 -19.11
N LEU A 367 -4.79 -11.24 -19.48
CA LEU A 367 -4.54 -10.15 -18.52
C LEU A 367 -5.87 -9.63 -17.99
N ASN A 368 -6.06 -9.66 -16.67
CA ASN A 368 -7.25 -9.15 -16.00
C ASN A 368 -6.90 -8.68 -14.57
N LYS A 369 -7.01 -7.37 -14.34
CA LYS A 369 -6.75 -6.69 -13.05
C LYS A 369 -7.77 -7.08 -11.97
N GLN A 370 -9.02 -7.30 -12.35
CA GLN A 370 -10.16 -7.54 -11.48
C GLN A 370 -10.06 -8.93 -10.81
N LEU A 371 -9.65 -9.94 -11.57
CA LEU A 371 -9.38 -11.31 -11.10
C LEU A 371 -7.95 -11.48 -10.55
N TYR A 372 -7.07 -10.50 -10.78
CA TYR A 372 -5.63 -10.53 -10.51
C TYR A 372 -4.97 -11.80 -11.07
N THR A 373 -5.13 -12.03 -12.39
CA THR A 373 -4.68 -13.27 -13.06
C THR A 373 -3.17 -13.48 -13.00
N PHE A 374 -2.71 -14.72 -13.07
CA PHE A 374 -1.27 -15.03 -12.99
C PHE A 374 -0.45 -14.38 -14.12
N SER A 375 -0.97 -14.30 -15.34
CA SER A 375 -0.34 -13.55 -16.43
C SER A 375 -0.20 -12.07 -16.11
N TYR A 376 -1.21 -11.47 -15.47
CA TYR A 376 -1.19 -10.10 -14.98
C TYR A 376 -0.21 -9.89 -13.82
N VAL A 377 -0.11 -10.84 -12.87
CA VAL A 377 0.95 -10.86 -11.83
C VAL A 377 2.34 -10.81 -12.49
N CYS A 378 2.55 -11.64 -13.51
CA CYS A 378 3.82 -11.74 -14.24
C CYS A 378 4.15 -10.46 -15.03
N VAL A 379 3.23 -9.92 -15.84
CA VAL A 379 3.46 -8.67 -16.59
C VAL A 379 3.74 -7.49 -15.65
N THR A 380 2.90 -7.29 -14.63
CA THR A 380 3.02 -6.12 -13.75
C THR A 380 4.22 -6.20 -12.81
N SER A 381 4.58 -7.38 -12.30
CA SER A 381 5.80 -7.57 -11.51
C SER A 381 7.07 -7.50 -12.36
N GLY A 382 7.01 -7.95 -13.63
CA GLY A 382 8.09 -7.79 -14.61
C GLY A 382 8.32 -6.31 -14.97
N ALA A 383 7.25 -5.55 -15.19
CA ALA A 383 7.33 -4.10 -15.38
C ALA A 383 7.88 -3.38 -14.13
N ALA A 384 7.42 -3.74 -12.92
CA ALA A 384 7.93 -3.17 -11.67
C ALA A 384 9.45 -3.39 -11.50
N ALA A 385 9.92 -4.60 -11.81
CA ALA A 385 11.33 -4.96 -11.79
C ALA A 385 12.19 -4.10 -12.74
N LEU A 386 11.72 -3.87 -13.96
CA LEU A 386 12.43 -3.07 -14.96
C LEU A 386 12.41 -1.57 -14.61
N VAL A 387 11.25 -1.02 -14.21
CA VAL A 387 11.12 0.39 -13.78
C VAL A 387 12.00 0.67 -12.55
N PHE A 388 11.99 -0.21 -11.55
CA PHE A 388 12.87 -0.08 -10.38
C PHE A 388 14.35 -0.15 -10.78
N SER A 389 14.72 -1.08 -11.68
CA SER A 389 16.11 -1.20 -12.17
C SER A 389 16.58 0.06 -12.89
N VAL A 390 15.71 0.71 -13.66
CA VAL A 390 16.00 2.01 -14.30
C VAL A 390 16.23 3.09 -13.25
N PHE A 391 15.34 3.26 -12.26
CA PHE A 391 15.58 4.24 -11.20
C PHE A 391 16.85 3.98 -10.38
N TYR A 392 17.19 2.72 -10.13
CA TYR A 392 18.44 2.34 -9.46
C TYR A 392 19.68 2.76 -10.28
N ILE A 393 19.65 2.58 -11.61
CA ILE A 393 20.71 3.07 -12.50
C ILE A 393 20.79 4.60 -12.47
N LEU A 394 19.67 5.29 -12.73
CA LEU A 394 19.64 6.76 -12.83
C LEU A 394 20.08 7.44 -11.52
N VAL A 395 19.64 6.92 -10.36
CA VAL A 395 19.78 7.59 -9.06
C VAL A 395 20.95 7.06 -8.24
N ASP A 396 21.06 5.74 -8.08
CA ASP A 396 22.04 5.10 -7.17
C ASP A 396 23.34 4.69 -7.90
N ILE A 397 23.43 4.85 -9.23
CA ILE A 397 24.68 4.68 -10.01
C ILE A 397 25.09 6.01 -10.67
N TRP A 398 24.22 6.64 -11.45
CA TRP A 398 24.53 7.89 -12.18
C TRP A 398 24.31 9.16 -11.35
N GLY A 399 23.75 9.07 -10.14
CA GLY A 399 23.64 10.20 -9.21
C GLY A 399 22.60 11.27 -9.59
N LEU A 400 21.70 11.01 -10.55
CA LEU A 400 20.70 11.97 -11.07
C LEU A 400 19.55 12.27 -10.09
N ARG A 401 19.77 12.12 -8.79
CA ARG A 401 18.79 12.26 -7.71
C ARG A 401 18.05 13.60 -7.74
N TYR A 402 18.73 14.70 -8.08
CA TYR A 402 18.16 16.04 -8.11
C TYR A 402 16.96 16.17 -9.06
N LEU A 403 16.97 15.46 -10.19
CA LEU A 403 15.86 15.45 -11.16
C LEU A 403 14.57 14.84 -10.59
N PHE A 404 14.70 13.94 -9.61
CA PHE A 404 13.60 13.14 -9.07
C PHE A 404 13.21 13.52 -7.64
N LEU A 405 13.73 14.62 -7.08
CA LEU A 405 13.44 15.07 -5.71
C LEU A 405 11.93 15.20 -5.39
N PRO A 406 11.05 15.73 -6.27
CA PRO A 406 9.62 15.77 -5.99
C PRO A 406 9.03 14.36 -5.80
N LEU A 407 9.45 13.40 -6.61
CA LEU A 407 9.04 11.99 -6.46
C LEU A 407 9.66 11.38 -5.20
N GLU A 408 10.93 11.67 -4.87
CA GLU A 408 11.53 11.20 -3.62
C GLU A 408 10.71 11.68 -2.42
N TRP A 409 10.35 12.97 -2.35
CA TRP A 409 9.58 13.53 -1.25
C TRP A 409 8.16 12.96 -1.16
N ILE A 410 7.42 12.89 -2.28
CA ILE A 410 6.10 12.23 -2.35
C ILE A 410 6.23 10.79 -1.86
N GLY A 411 7.26 10.08 -2.32
CA GLY A 411 7.58 8.73 -1.87
C GLY A 411 7.81 8.66 -0.37
N MET A 412 8.67 9.51 0.18
CA MET A 412 8.97 9.59 1.62
C MET A 412 7.72 9.81 2.48
N ASN A 413 6.70 10.48 1.95
CA ASN A 413 5.41 10.79 2.58
C ASN A 413 4.20 10.03 1.99
N ALA A 414 4.43 8.93 1.26
CA ALA A 414 3.43 8.26 0.42
C ALA A 414 2.08 7.93 1.10
N MET A 415 2.08 7.60 2.40
CA MET A 415 0.83 7.33 3.13
C MET A 415 -0.01 8.60 3.36
N LEU A 416 0.63 9.75 3.61
CA LEU A 416 -0.06 11.03 3.75
C LEU A 416 -0.67 11.45 2.41
N VAL A 417 0.11 11.37 1.34
CA VAL A 417 -0.37 11.72 -0.01
C VAL A 417 -1.48 10.77 -0.46
N TYR A 418 -1.38 9.47 -0.14
CA TYR A 418 -2.45 8.49 -0.41
C TYR A 418 -3.77 8.85 0.29
N VAL A 419 -3.73 9.11 1.60
CA VAL A 419 -4.94 9.40 2.39
C VAL A 419 -5.53 10.77 2.05
N MET A 420 -4.70 11.77 1.73
CA MET A 420 -5.19 13.12 1.45
C MET A 420 -5.61 13.32 -0.01
N ALA A 421 -4.93 12.71 -0.98
CA ALA A 421 -5.26 12.84 -2.40
C ALA A 421 -6.28 11.79 -2.87
N ALA A 422 -5.86 10.52 -2.97
CA ALA A 422 -6.66 9.47 -3.62
C ALA A 422 -7.88 9.01 -2.82
N ALA A 423 -7.86 9.12 -1.48
CA ALA A 423 -9.08 8.96 -0.68
C ALA A 423 -9.98 10.22 -0.66
N GLY A 424 -9.71 11.21 -1.52
CA GLY A 424 -10.57 12.37 -1.78
C GLY A 424 -10.57 13.45 -0.71
N ILE A 425 -9.97 13.23 0.47
CA ILE A 425 -10.13 14.10 1.65
C ILE A 425 -9.74 15.56 1.37
N PHE A 426 -8.60 15.82 0.71
CA PHE A 426 -8.18 17.18 0.39
C PHE A 426 -9.05 17.83 -0.70
N ALA A 427 -9.46 17.05 -1.70
CA ALA A 427 -10.32 17.54 -2.79
C ALA A 427 -11.74 17.87 -2.27
N GLY A 428 -12.35 16.98 -1.48
CA GLY A 428 -13.64 17.19 -0.83
C GLY A 428 -13.62 18.31 0.19
N PHE A 429 -12.51 18.47 0.93
CA PHE A 429 -12.27 19.66 1.76
C PHE A 429 -12.32 20.93 0.91
N ILE A 430 -11.43 21.09 -0.09
CA ILE A 430 -11.39 22.32 -0.90
C ILE A 430 -12.69 22.57 -1.68
N ASN A 431 -13.36 21.53 -2.19
CA ASN A 431 -14.67 21.65 -2.85
C ASN A 431 -15.80 22.10 -1.90
N GLY A 432 -15.64 21.93 -0.58
CA GLY A 432 -16.55 22.48 0.42
C GLY A 432 -16.61 24.02 0.42
N TRP A 433 -15.61 24.70 -0.15
CA TRP A 433 -15.63 26.14 -0.40
C TRP A 433 -16.04 26.42 -1.85
N TYR A 434 -17.33 26.71 -2.01
CA TYR A 434 -17.98 27.10 -3.27
C TYR A 434 -18.60 28.50 -3.18
N TYR A 435 -18.88 29.12 -4.33
CA TYR A 435 -19.52 30.43 -4.41
C TYR A 435 -20.91 30.33 -5.04
N GLU A 436 -21.94 30.59 -4.22
CA GLU A 436 -23.39 30.51 -4.51
C GLU A 436 -23.89 29.08 -4.85
N ASP A 437 -23.28 28.42 -5.82
CA ASP A 437 -23.64 27.08 -6.32
C ASP A 437 -22.53 26.07 -5.93
N PRO A 438 -22.85 24.87 -5.39
CA PRO A 438 -21.88 23.81 -5.10
C PRO A 438 -20.96 23.40 -6.26
N HIS A 439 -21.36 23.64 -7.51
CA HIS A 439 -20.55 23.38 -8.70
C HIS A 439 -19.52 24.49 -8.99
N ASN A 440 -19.67 25.69 -8.40
CA ASN A 440 -18.75 26.82 -8.52
C ASN A 440 -17.65 26.78 -7.45
N THR A 441 -16.87 25.69 -7.41
CA THR A 441 -15.69 25.57 -6.52
C THR A 441 -14.47 26.29 -7.10
N LEU A 442 -13.51 26.66 -6.25
CA LEU A 442 -12.22 27.22 -6.68
C LEU A 442 -11.47 26.26 -7.63
N ILE A 443 -11.55 24.95 -7.39
CA ILE A 443 -10.95 23.92 -8.26
C ILE A 443 -11.63 23.92 -9.63
N TYR A 444 -12.97 24.00 -9.69
CA TYR A 444 -13.68 24.11 -10.96
C TYR A 444 -13.29 25.39 -11.73
N TRP A 445 -13.20 26.54 -11.04
CA TRP A 445 -12.78 27.80 -11.65
C TRP A 445 -11.36 27.72 -12.24
N ILE A 446 -10.40 27.14 -11.51
CA ILE A 446 -9.01 26.93 -11.96
C ILE A 446 -8.98 25.98 -13.17
N LYS A 447 -9.64 24.81 -13.08
CA LYS A 447 -9.73 23.83 -14.17
C LYS A 447 -10.30 24.47 -15.44
N LYS A 448 -11.39 25.23 -15.31
CA LYS A 448 -12.11 25.88 -16.41
C LYS A 448 -11.29 26.98 -17.11
N HIS A 449 -10.78 27.96 -16.36
CA HIS A 449 -10.19 29.17 -16.96
C HIS A 449 -8.70 29.01 -17.29
N LEU A 450 -7.90 28.46 -16.38
CA LEU A 450 -6.44 28.40 -16.53
C LEU A 450 -5.97 27.21 -17.39
N PHE A 451 -6.69 26.10 -17.38
CA PHE A 451 -6.28 24.88 -18.09
C PHE A 451 -7.16 24.57 -19.31
N ILE A 452 -8.47 24.43 -19.14
CA ILE A 452 -9.37 24.10 -20.25
C ILE A 452 -9.50 25.27 -21.23
N GLY A 453 -9.61 26.50 -20.73
CA GLY A 453 -9.69 27.72 -21.54
C GLY A 453 -8.43 27.97 -22.38
N VAL A 454 -7.24 27.87 -21.79
CA VAL A 454 -5.97 28.06 -22.50
C VAL A 454 -5.75 26.99 -23.58
N TRP A 455 -5.98 25.72 -23.25
CA TRP A 455 -5.72 24.59 -24.16
C TRP A 455 -6.91 24.23 -25.07
N HIS A 456 -8.01 24.97 -24.99
CA HIS A 456 -9.22 24.81 -25.82
C HIS A 456 -9.78 23.36 -25.86
N SER A 457 -9.48 22.56 -24.83
CA SER A 457 -9.74 21.12 -24.81
C SER A 457 -9.91 20.62 -23.39
N LYS A 458 -11.08 20.01 -23.09
CA LYS A 458 -11.39 19.45 -21.77
C LYS A 458 -10.35 18.40 -21.34
N LYS A 459 -10.03 17.48 -22.25
CA LYS A 459 -9.13 16.33 -21.99
C LYS A 459 -7.69 16.77 -21.72
N VAL A 460 -7.17 17.69 -22.53
CA VAL A 460 -5.81 18.22 -22.36
C VAL A 460 -5.73 19.13 -21.15
N GLY A 461 -6.73 20.00 -20.93
CA GLY A 461 -6.81 20.85 -19.76
C GLY A 461 -6.81 20.06 -18.44
N ILE A 462 -7.64 19.03 -18.32
CA ILE A 462 -7.67 18.16 -17.14
C ILE A 462 -6.33 17.43 -16.95
N LEU A 463 -5.77 16.82 -18.00
CA LEU A 463 -4.48 16.12 -17.92
C LEU A 463 -3.34 17.04 -17.44
N LEU A 464 -3.24 18.24 -18.01
CA LEU A 464 -2.21 19.22 -17.64
C LEU A 464 -2.45 19.79 -16.24
N TYR A 465 -3.70 19.96 -15.81
CA TYR A 465 -4.03 20.35 -14.44
C TYR A 465 -3.55 19.29 -13.43
N VAL A 466 -3.80 18.00 -13.64
CA VAL A 466 -3.38 16.95 -12.70
C VAL A 466 -1.84 16.87 -12.61
N ILE A 467 -1.15 17.00 -13.75
CA ILE A 467 0.32 16.97 -13.82
C ILE A 467 0.96 18.21 -13.18
N PHE A 468 0.52 19.42 -13.55
CA PHE A 468 1.20 20.67 -13.20
C PHE A 468 0.62 21.39 -11.98
N ALA A 469 -0.63 21.12 -11.58
CA ALA A 469 -1.19 21.60 -10.32
C ALA A 469 -1.08 20.53 -9.23
N GLU A 470 -1.74 19.37 -9.35
CA GLU A 470 -1.90 18.44 -8.22
C GLU A 470 -0.65 17.62 -7.89
N ILE A 471 -0.02 16.98 -8.87
CA ILE A 471 1.22 16.21 -8.62
C ILE A 471 2.35 17.15 -8.17
N LEU A 472 2.44 18.36 -8.74
CA LEU A 472 3.41 19.37 -8.32
C LEU A 472 3.12 19.90 -6.90
N PHE A 473 1.85 20.18 -6.57
CA PHE A 473 1.41 20.56 -5.23
C PHE A 473 1.80 19.51 -4.19
N TRP A 474 1.52 18.23 -4.45
CA TRP A 474 1.93 17.16 -3.55
C TRP A 474 3.44 16.98 -3.46
N GLY A 475 4.19 17.29 -4.53
CA GLY A 475 5.65 17.42 -4.51
C GLY A 475 6.14 18.52 -3.55
N VAL A 476 5.57 19.72 -3.67
CA VAL A 476 5.92 20.88 -2.82
C VAL A 476 5.53 20.64 -1.36
N VAL A 477 4.31 20.18 -1.08
CA VAL A 477 3.84 19.84 0.28
C VAL A 477 4.72 18.77 0.91
N SER A 478 5.05 17.71 0.15
CA SER A 478 5.93 16.65 0.65
C SER A 478 7.36 17.13 0.89
N GLY A 479 7.86 18.07 0.09
CA GLY A 479 9.16 18.73 0.29
C GLY A 479 9.20 19.63 1.52
N ILE A 480 8.10 20.34 1.81
CA ILE A 480 7.93 21.13 3.04
C ILE A 480 7.91 20.21 4.27
N LEU A 481 7.12 19.12 4.24
CA LEU A 481 7.10 18.11 5.31
C LEU A 481 8.49 17.47 5.52
N HIS A 482 9.19 17.15 4.42
CA HIS A 482 10.57 16.65 4.47
C HIS A 482 11.54 17.64 5.13
N ARG A 483 11.44 18.94 4.81
CA ARG A 483 12.25 20.01 5.43
C ARG A 483 12.01 20.13 6.94
N PHE A 484 10.78 19.90 7.40
CA PHE A 484 10.45 19.84 8.83
C PHE A 484 10.71 18.46 9.48
N GLY A 485 11.18 17.47 8.73
CA GLY A 485 11.43 16.11 9.23
C GLY A 485 10.16 15.31 9.56
N LEU A 486 9.00 15.77 9.11
CA LEU A 486 7.70 15.14 9.34
C LEU A 486 7.47 14.00 8.34
N TYR A 487 7.14 12.81 8.85
CA TYR A 487 6.83 11.63 8.04
C TYR A 487 5.69 10.82 8.66
N TRP A 488 4.49 10.87 8.07
CA TRP A 488 3.38 10.02 8.53
C TRP A 488 3.61 8.57 8.09
N LYS A 489 3.49 7.64 9.04
CA LYS A 489 3.66 6.20 8.85
C LYS A 489 2.57 5.45 9.62
N LEU A 490 2.02 4.43 8.98
CA LEU A 490 1.17 3.40 9.57
C LEU A 490 2.05 2.21 9.96
#